data_AF-A0A3C0VYW6-F1
#
_entry.id   AF-A0A3C0VYW6-F1
#
_cell.length_a   1.000
_cell.length_b   1.000
_cell.length_c   1.000
_cell.angle_alpha   90.00
_cell.angle_beta   90.00
_cell.angle_gamma   90.00
#
_symmetry.space_group_name_H-M   'P 1'
#
loop_
_entity.id
_entity.type
_entity.pdbx_description
1 polymer ?
#
loop_
_entity_poly.entity_id
_entity_poly.type
_entity_poly.pdbx_seq_one_letter_code
_entity_poly.pdbx_strand_id
1 'polypeptide(L)'
;MNKKAISILIVFLILIGVSTAFLSQLTFALGNPGVRLAEMQIFNETNQVVRTNGVALPPDVMQCVSEATPITTKELDWLPEDTTYGRRRYTFPDKTWIENNVVLMGHDRTSI
;
A
#
# COMPACT_ATOMS: atom_id res chain seq x y z
N MET A 1 -34.09 -19.37 -37.44
CA MET A 1 -32.79 -19.28 -36.73
C MET A 1 -32.07 -20.62 -36.89
N ASN A 2 -30.83 -20.61 -37.38
CA ASN A 2 -30.13 -21.84 -37.79
C ASN A 2 -29.71 -22.65 -36.55
N LYS A 3 -30.16 -23.93 -36.43
CA LYS A 3 -29.92 -24.77 -35.25
C LYS A 3 -28.43 -24.88 -34.89
N LYS A 4 -27.56 -24.91 -35.90
CA LYS A 4 -26.09 -24.93 -35.73
C LYS A 4 -25.55 -23.64 -35.13
N ALA A 5 -26.09 -22.48 -35.53
CA ALA A 5 -25.67 -21.19 -34.99
C ALA A 5 -26.07 -21.03 -33.51
N ILE A 6 -27.25 -21.55 -33.13
CA ILE A 6 -27.70 -21.57 -31.74
C ILE A 6 -26.78 -22.47 -30.89
N SER A 7 -26.43 -23.66 -31.38
CA SER A 7 -25.51 -24.55 -30.67
C SER A 7 -24.13 -23.93 -30.46
N ILE A 8 -23.57 -23.25 -31.47
CA ILE A 8 -22.28 -22.55 -31.35
C ILE A 8 -22.37 -21.44 -30.31
N LEU A 9 -23.44 -20.64 -30.33
CA LEU A 9 -23.65 -19.57 -29.35
C LEU A 9 -23.68 -20.11 -27.91
N ILE A 10 -24.43 -21.19 -27.68
CA ILE A 10 -24.53 -21.82 -26.35
C ILE A 10 -23.17 -22.29 -25.86
N VAL A 11 -22.41 -23.00 -26.71
CA VAL A 11 -21.07 -23.49 -26.35
C VAL A 11 -20.13 -22.34 -26.00
N PHE A 12 -20.19 -21.24 -26.77
CA PHE A 12 -19.36 -20.07 -26.52
C PHE A 12 -19.70 -19.39 -25.17
N LEU A 13 -20.99 -19.28 -24.87
CA LEU A 13 -21.47 -18.70 -23.61
C LEU A 13 -21.09 -19.56 -22.40
N ILE A 14 -21.15 -20.89 -22.54
CA ILE A 14 -20.67 -21.83 -21.52
C ILE A 14 -19.17 -21.65 -21.30
N LEU A 15 -18.37 -21.54 -22.37
CA LEU A 15 -16.93 -21.37 -22.26
C LEU A 15 -16.58 -20.10 -21.47
N ILE A 16 -17.21 -18.97 -21.80
CA ILE A 16 -17.01 -17.70 -21.09
C ILE A 16 -17.41 -17.83 -19.62
N GLY A 17 -18.56 -18.45 -19.34
CA GLY A 17 -19.05 -18.66 -17.98
C GLY A 17 -18.08 -19.49 -17.14
N VAL A 18 -17.60 -20.60 -17.69
CA VAL A 18 -16.62 -21.48 -17.02
C VAL A 18 -15.30 -20.75 -16.78
N SER A 19 -14.76 -20.04 -17.78
CA SER A 19 -13.52 -19.28 -17.63
C SER A 19 -13.63 -18.20 -16.55
N THR A 20 -14.75 -17.48 -16.49
CA THR A 20 -14.97 -16.43 -15.49
C THR A 20 -15.09 -17.01 -14.09
N ALA A 21 -15.84 -18.10 -13.92
CA ALA A 21 -15.98 -18.79 -12.64
C ALA A 21 -14.62 -19.34 -12.15
N PHE A 22 -13.82 -19.91 -13.06
CA PHE A 22 -12.49 -20.40 -12.74
C PHE A 22 -11.54 -19.27 -12.31
N LEU A 23 -11.53 -18.15 -13.03
CA LEU A 23 -10.74 -16.97 -12.67
C LEU A 23 -11.16 -16.38 -11.31
N SER A 24 -12.45 -16.36 -10.99
CA SER A 24 -12.92 -15.81 -9.71
C SER A 24 -12.49 -16.63 -8.48
N GLN A 25 -12.19 -17.92 -8.66
CA GLN A 25 -11.70 -18.78 -7.57
C GLN A 25 -10.19 -18.65 -7.37
N LEU A 26 -9.47 -18.05 -8.32
CA LEU A 26 -8.06 -17.77 -8.20
C LEU A 26 -7.84 -16.51 -7.37
N THR A 27 -7.99 -16.63 -6.06
CA THR A 27 -7.43 -15.65 -5.12
C THR A 27 -5.93 -15.88 -5.01
N PHE A 28 -5.14 -14.97 -5.57
CA PHE A 28 -3.71 -14.91 -5.27
C PHE A 28 -3.56 -14.44 -3.83
N ALA A 29 -3.19 -15.35 -2.93
CA ALA A 29 -2.80 -14.97 -1.58
C ALA A 29 -1.46 -14.26 -1.66
N LEU A 30 -1.48 -12.92 -1.67
CA LEU A 30 -0.29 -12.15 -1.31
C LEU A 30 0.07 -12.58 0.11
N GLY A 31 1.36 -12.86 0.35
CA GLY A 31 1.86 -13.30 1.65
C GLY A 31 1.59 -12.28 2.76
N ASN A 32 2.14 -12.51 3.94
CA ASN A 32 1.96 -11.58 5.05
C ASN A 32 2.40 -10.16 4.66
N PRO A 33 1.61 -9.13 5.02
CA PRO A 33 1.93 -7.76 4.66
C PRO A 33 3.28 -7.36 5.26
N GLY A 34 4.16 -6.80 4.42
CA GLY A 34 5.52 -6.39 4.82
C GLY A 34 5.55 -5.15 5.70
N VAL A 35 4.42 -4.45 5.84
CA VAL A 35 4.27 -3.24 6.66
C VAL A 35 3.04 -3.36 7.53
N ARG A 36 3.13 -2.85 8.76
CA ARG A 36 2.02 -2.80 9.71
C ARG A 36 1.46 -1.39 9.75
N LEU A 37 0.15 -1.27 9.58
CA LEU A 37 -0.57 -0.03 9.79
C LEU A 37 -0.94 0.13 11.27
N ALA A 38 -0.84 1.35 11.77
CA ALA A 38 -1.32 1.73 13.09
C ALA A 38 -2.05 3.08 13.02
N GLU A 39 -2.99 3.27 13.93
CA GLU A 39 -3.61 4.58 14.16
C GLU A 39 -2.56 5.48 14.80
N MET A 40 -2.06 6.44 14.01
CA MET A 40 -1.08 7.42 14.46
C MET A 40 -1.26 8.70 13.66
N GLN A 41 -1.12 9.83 14.35
CA GLN A 41 -1.23 11.14 13.73
C GLN A 41 0.08 11.45 13.00
N ILE A 42 0.00 11.62 11.69
CA ILE A 42 1.11 12.06 10.85
C ILE A 42 1.03 13.57 10.71
N PHE A 43 2.09 14.26 11.11
CA PHE A 43 2.21 15.71 11.02
C PHE A 43 2.96 16.11 9.75
N ASN A 44 2.53 17.21 9.12
CA ASN A 44 3.31 17.89 8.10
C ASN A 44 4.30 18.91 8.71
N GLU A 45 5.08 19.57 7.86
CA GLU A 45 5.98 20.67 8.22
C GLU A 45 5.28 21.85 8.92
N THR A 46 3.97 22.04 8.68
CA THR A 46 3.15 23.08 9.34
C THR A 46 2.47 22.58 10.62
N ASN A 47 2.87 21.41 11.12
CA ASN A 47 2.38 20.78 12.34
C ASN A 47 0.86 20.45 12.33
N GLN A 48 0.29 20.29 11.14
CA GLN A 48 -1.10 19.88 10.92
C GLN A 48 -1.18 18.37 10.75
N VAL A 49 -2.25 17.77 11.27
CA VAL A 49 -2.53 16.34 11.09
C VAL A 49 -2.99 16.10 9.66
N VAL A 50 -2.17 15.39 8.88
CA VAL A 50 -2.48 15.10 7.47
C VAL A 50 -3.20 13.78 7.32
N ARG A 51 -2.83 12.80 8.16
CA ARG A 51 -3.43 11.46 8.19
C ARG A 51 -3.49 10.97 9.63
N THR A 52 -4.54 10.20 9.92
CA THR A 52 -4.78 9.54 11.21
C THR A 52 -4.31 8.08 11.23
N ASN A 53 -3.88 7.57 10.07
CA ASN A 53 -3.33 6.23 9.90
C ASN A 53 -1.90 6.37 9.37
N GLY A 54 -0.98 5.56 9.88
CA GLY A 54 0.43 5.57 9.49
C GLY A 54 1.06 4.19 9.50
N VAL A 55 2.19 4.08 8.81
CA VAL A 55 3.02 2.88 8.86
C VAL A 55 3.77 2.87 10.20
N ALA A 56 3.52 1.83 10.98
CA ALA A 56 4.10 1.64 12.29
C ALA A 56 5.59 1.28 12.16
N LEU A 57 6.44 2.30 12.34
CA LEU A 57 7.88 2.12 12.41
C LEU A 57 8.30 1.90 13.89
N PRO A 58 9.10 0.86 14.19
CA PRO A 58 9.46 0.53 15.56
C PRO A 58 10.26 1.66 16.23
N PRO A 59 9.88 2.11 17.43
CA PRO A 59 10.59 3.18 18.12
C PRO A 59 11.96 2.72 18.65
N ASP A 60 12.10 1.45 19.02
CA ASP A 60 13.37 0.90 19.51
C ASP A 60 13.94 -0.08 18.49
N VAL A 61 15.00 0.35 17.80
CA VAL A 61 15.78 -0.48 16.89
C VAL A 61 17.25 -0.30 17.23
N MET A 62 17.95 -1.41 17.52
CA MET A 62 19.41 -1.46 17.66
C MET A 62 20.02 -0.35 18.55
N GLN A 63 19.37 0.01 19.65
CA GLN A 63 19.83 1.03 20.61
C GLN A 63 19.94 2.46 20.02
N CYS A 64 19.20 2.75 18.95
CA CYS A 64 19.16 4.08 18.34
C CYS A 64 18.15 5.00 19.04
N VAL A 65 18.43 6.30 19.04
CA VAL A 65 17.42 7.32 19.36
C VAL A 65 16.55 7.50 18.11
N SER A 66 15.25 7.27 18.23
CA SER A 66 14.33 7.42 17.09
C SER A 66 13.41 8.63 17.25
N GLU A 67 13.36 9.45 16.21
CA GLU A 67 12.55 10.67 16.16
C GLU A 67 11.57 10.58 14.99
N ALA A 68 10.30 10.90 15.25
CA ALA A 68 9.32 11.05 14.18
C ALA A 68 9.59 12.38 13.47
N THR A 69 9.86 12.33 12.18
CA THR A 69 10.06 13.54 11.37
C THR A 69 8.81 13.84 10.55
N PRO A 70 8.46 15.13 10.39
CA PRO A 70 7.28 15.53 9.64
C PRO A 70 7.44 15.18 8.15
N ILE A 71 6.30 15.01 7.47
CA ILE A 71 6.26 14.78 6.03
C ILE A 71 6.19 16.12 5.31
N THR A 72 6.93 16.22 4.22
CA THR A 72 7.02 17.46 3.46
C THR A 72 5.70 17.71 2.71
N THR A 73 5.30 18.98 2.58
CA THR A 73 4.05 19.32 1.85
C THR A 73 4.13 18.91 0.38
N LYS A 74 5.34 18.94 -0.21
CA LYS A 74 5.56 18.50 -1.59
C LYS A 74 5.27 17.02 -1.80
N GLU A 75 5.64 16.16 -0.85
CA GLU A 75 5.34 14.73 -0.93
C GLU A 75 3.85 14.47 -0.85
N LEU A 76 3.13 15.23 -0.02
CA LEU A 76 1.68 15.16 0.10
C LEU A 76 0.95 15.63 -1.17
N ASP A 77 1.48 16.65 -1.83
CA ASP A 77 0.89 17.20 -3.06
C ASP A 77 1.16 16.32 -4.28
N TRP A 78 2.31 15.64 -4.32
CA TRP A 78 2.71 14.82 -5.46
C TRP A 78 2.15 13.41 -5.40
N LEU A 79 1.93 12.91 -4.20
CA LEU A 79 1.45 11.56 -4.00
C LEU A 79 -0.07 11.53 -3.85
N PRO A 80 -0.69 10.41 -4.23
CA PRO A 80 -2.13 10.27 -4.19
C PRO A 80 -2.72 10.35 -2.79
N GLU A 81 -3.98 10.76 -2.69
CA GLU A 81 -4.67 10.93 -1.41
C GLU A 81 -4.80 9.62 -0.60
N ASP A 82 -4.81 8.46 -1.25
CA ASP A 82 -4.90 7.15 -0.58
C ASP A 82 -3.55 6.65 -0.06
N THR A 83 -2.51 7.48 -0.08
CA THR A 83 -1.17 7.13 0.41
C THR A 83 -1.09 7.28 1.92
N THR A 84 -0.60 6.22 2.57
CA THR A 84 -0.25 6.17 3.98
C THR A 84 1.27 6.24 4.12
N TYR A 85 1.75 6.92 5.15
CA TYR A 85 3.16 7.18 5.31
C TYR A 85 3.69 6.70 6.66
N GLY A 86 4.99 6.49 6.75
CA GLY A 86 5.72 6.36 8.01
C GLY A 86 7.11 6.93 7.83
N ARG A 87 7.50 7.89 8.67
CA ARG A 87 8.84 8.46 8.64
C ARG A 87 9.43 8.53 10.03
N ARG A 88 10.63 7.98 10.19
CA ARG A 88 11.42 8.09 11.41
C ARG A 88 12.89 8.23 11.08
N ARG A 89 13.58 9.10 11.82
CA ARG A 89 15.04 9.18 11.81
C ARG A 89 15.59 8.40 12.99
N TYR A 90 16.49 7.46 12.72
CA TYR A 90 17.23 6.71 13.73
C TYR A 90 18.64 7.26 13.81
N THR A 91 19.01 7.78 14.97
CA THR A 91 20.35 8.29 15.25
C THR A 91 21.07 7.30 16.15
N PHE A 92 22.20 6.80 15.67
CA PHE A 92 23.06 5.87 16.39
C PHE A 92 23.96 6.63 17.39
N PRO A 93 24.54 5.94 18.38
CA PRO A 93 25.44 6.55 19.36
C PRO A 93 26.70 7.19 18.76
N ASP A 94 27.12 6.73 17.59
CA ASP A 94 28.26 7.24 16.82
C ASP A 94 27.94 8.51 16.02
N LYS A 95 26.72 9.06 16.18
CA LYS A 95 26.15 10.20 15.44
C LYS A 95 25.83 9.90 13.97
N THR A 96 25.97 8.67 13.52
CA THR A 96 25.46 8.25 12.21
C THR A 96 23.92 8.23 12.29
N TRP A 97 23.25 8.60 11.21
CA TRP A 97 21.79 8.64 11.16
C TRP A 97 21.25 7.96 9.91
N ILE A 98 20.10 7.32 10.06
CA ILE A 98 19.33 6.73 8.97
C ILE A 98 17.95 7.35 9.00
N GLU A 99 17.53 7.93 7.88
CA GLU A 99 16.14 8.35 7.70
C GLU A 99 15.36 7.26 6.98
N ASN A 100 14.43 6.64 7.69
CA ASN A 100 13.56 5.63 7.13
C ASN A 100 12.25 6.29 6.72
N ASN A 101 11.97 6.29 5.42
CA ASN A 101 10.75 6.80 4.83
C ASN A 101 10.02 5.64 4.14
N VAL A 102 8.81 5.36 4.60
CA VAL A 102 7.93 4.33 4.05
C VAL A 102 6.69 5.00 3.49
N VAL A 103 6.43 4.70 2.23
CA VAL A 103 5.27 5.17 1.48
C VAL A 103 4.47 3.94 1.09
N LEU A 104 3.26 3.83 1.62
CA LEU A 104 2.32 2.76 1.28
C LEU A 104 1.14 3.35 0.51
N MET A 105 1.05 3.03 -0.77
CA MET A 105 -0.09 3.43 -1.60
C MET A 105 -1.24 2.43 -1.44
N GLY A 106 -2.47 2.94 -1.29
CA GLY A 106 -3.65 2.12 -1.03
C GLY A 106 -4.08 1.27 -2.22
N HIS A 107 -4.34 1.89 -3.37
CA HIS A 107 -4.64 1.16 -4.61
C HIS A 107 -3.39 0.55 -5.22
N ASP A 108 -3.54 -0.66 -5.75
CA ASP A 108 -2.53 -1.30 -6.58
C ASP A 108 -2.26 -0.42 -7.80
N ARG A 109 -1.07 0.17 -7.79
CA ARG A 109 -0.51 0.88 -8.92
C ARG A 109 0.63 0.00 -9.37
N THR A 110 0.40 -0.72 -10.45
CA THR A 110 1.41 -1.55 -11.10
C THR A 110 2.61 -0.67 -11.44
N SER A 111 3.65 -0.76 -10.58
CA SER A 111 4.94 -0.07 -10.61
C SER A 111 5.02 1.34 -10.00
N ILE A 112 6.01 1.48 -9.08
CA ILE A 112 6.84 2.68 -8.89
C ILE A 112 8.16 2.46 -9.64
#